data_AF-A0A536BIK8-F1
#
_entry.id   AF-A0A536BIK8-F1
#
_cell.length_a   1.000
_cell.length_b   1.000
_cell.length_c   1.000
_cell.angle_alpha   90.00
_cell.angle_beta   90.00
_cell.angle_gamma   90.00
#
_symmetry.space_group_name_H-M   'P 1'
#
loop_
_entity.id
_entity.type
_entity.pdbx_description
1 polymer ?
#
loop_
_entity_poly.entity_id
_entity_poly.type
_entity_poly.pdbx_seq_one_letter_code
_entity_poly.pdbx_strand_id
1 'polypeptide(L)'
;MQAIPGLACPACRGDLRPGSETVLTCVACHRSYPVFEGIPSFIPSPASDRSMVCQLTVLVPALNEAANLKELLPSIQRELESLAIDHELIVVDGGSTDGTAEVVAQHGAVLLPQAMPGYGGALRTGFERARGDYVLTLDADGSHDPTFLRQMWATRSAAEVVIASRYIHGGTADMPRSRRILSRTLNLVFKRGLSLPYSDLSSGYRLYRRRALDSLELRGTDFNILEEILIRAVAAGFTVQEVPFHYRARLAGKTHARLASFAVSYLKTFGAMWKLRNSIASADYDARAYDSIVPLQRYWQRRRYAVITKLAAGAQRVLDVGCGSSRIIGSGRLVGLDIVLGKLRYARRYENPLVHGSIFELPFKDASFDCVICSEVIEHVPADETVFSELERVLEPGGRLILGTPDYDRWRWRALEWVYGKVSPGGYADEHITHYGRENLAAYLQARGMTVESVDYVGGSEMIFSLRKSISRERSAPGLPVTAGLRTDRRPS
;
A
#
# COMPACT_ATOMS: atom_id res chain seq x y z
N MET A 1 -19.32 -0.88 -5.90
CA MET A 1 -18.96 -1.42 -4.56
C MET A 1 -19.60 -2.78 -4.40
N GLN A 2 -18.87 -3.81 -3.95
CA GLN A 2 -19.47 -5.11 -3.67
C GLN A 2 -20.38 -5.01 -2.42
N ALA A 3 -21.47 -5.77 -2.38
CA ALA A 3 -22.29 -5.87 -1.18
C ALA A 3 -21.48 -6.53 -0.06
N ILE A 4 -21.37 -5.86 1.09
CA ILE A 4 -20.63 -6.34 2.25
C ILE A 4 -21.64 -6.87 3.29
N PRO A 5 -21.71 -8.19 3.54
CA PRO A 5 -22.65 -8.76 4.50
C PRO A 5 -22.48 -8.17 5.90
N GLY A 6 -23.59 -7.83 6.54
CA GLY A 6 -23.59 -7.36 7.93
C GLY A 6 -23.01 -5.97 8.15
N LEU A 7 -22.54 -5.26 7.11
CA LEU A 7 -21.96 -3.92 7.25
C LEU A 7 -22.94 -2.93 7.89
N ALA A 8 -22.49 -2.19 8.90
CA ALA A 8 -23.29 -1.25 9.66
C ALA A 8 -22.48 -0.05 10.13
N CYS A 9 -23.17 1.05 10.43
CA CYS A 9 -22.55 2.24 10.99
C CYS A 9 -21.87 1.92 12.33
N PRO A 10 -20.57 2.21 12.52
CA PRO A 10 -19.89 1.93 13.79
C PRO A 10 -20.52 2.69 14.96
N ALA A 11 -20.95 3.93 14.74
CA ALA A 11 -21.46 4.81 15.80
C ALA A 11 -22.86 4.44 16.34
N CYS A 12 -23.73 3.83 15.53
CA CYS A 12 -25.12 3.55 15.95
C CYS A 12 -25.67 2.20 15.49
N ARG A 13 -24.86 1.40 14.78
CA ARG A 13 -25.23 0.10 14.20
C ARG A 13 -26.39 0.13 13.20
N GLY A 14 -26.82 1.32 12.78
CA GLY A 14 -27.82 1.52 11.73
C GLY A 14 -27.29 1.16 10.33
N ASP A 15 -28.23 0.96 9.41
CA ASP A 15 -27.91 0.63 8.02
C ASP A 15 -27.15 1.78 7.32
N LEU A 16 -26.24 1.40 6.43
CA LEU A 16 -25.49 2.31 5.57
C LEU A 16 -26.07 2.25 4.15
N ARG A 17 -26.30 3.41 3.54
CA ARG A 17 -26.72 3.52 2.14
C ARG A 17 -25.67 4.25 1.32
N PRO A 18 -25.49 3.92 0.03
CA PRO A 18 -24.66 4.69 -0.88
C PRO A 18 -25.25 6.11 -1.03
N GLY A 19 -24.47 7.13 -0.64
CA GLY A 19 -24.80 8.53 -0.95
C GLY A 19 -24.24 8.95 -2.31
N SER A 20 -23.08 8.39 -2.68
CA SER A 20 -22.42 8.51 -3.99
C SER A 20 -21.49 7.29 -4.19
N GLU A 21 -20.74 7.22 -5.29
CA GLU A 21 -19.69 6.19 -5.46
C GLU A 21 -18.58 6.26 -4.41
N THR A 22 -18.41 7.43 -3.77
CA THR A 22 -17.29 7.74 -2.88
C THR A 22 -17.72 7.90 -1.42
N VAL A 23 -19.02 7.78 -1.10
CA VAL A 23 -19.56 8.05 0.24
C VAL A 23 -20.66 7.07 0.62
N LEU A 24 -20.58 6.53 1.84
CA LEU A 24 -21.69 5.86 2.53
C LEU A 24 -22.26 6.78 3.60
N THR A 25 -23.59 6.79 3.74
CA THR A 25 -24.27 7.57 4.76
C THR A 25 -25.13 6.66 5.62
N CYS A 26 -25.03 6.83 6.94
CA CYS A 26 -25.90 6.11 7.88
C CYS A 26 -27.33 6.65 7.82
N VAL A 27 -28.30 5.75 7.72
CA VAL A 27 -29.73 6.11 7.68
C VAL A 27 -30.21 6.66 9.02
N ALA A 28 -29.65 6.20 10.14
CA ALA A 28 -30.11 6.55 11.48
C ALA A 28 -29.44 7.82 12.04
N CYS A 29 -28.11 7.93 11.94
CA CYS A 29 -27.36 9.05 12.53
C CYS A 29 -26.80 10.04 11.51
N HIS A 30 -27.08 9.84 10.21
CA HIS A 30 -26.65 10.70 9.10
C HIS A 30 -25.14 10.94 8.96
N ARG A 31 -24.30 10.19 9.71
CA ARG A 31 -22.84 10.23 9.53
C ARG A 31 -22.45 9.70 8.15
N SER A 32 -21.48 10.36 7.54
CA SER A 32 -20.91 9.99 6.25
C SER A 32 -19.53 9.38 6.41
N TYR A 33 -19.25 8.36 5.62
CA TYR A 33 -18.01 7.58 5.62
C TYR A 33 -17.45 7.52 4.20
N PRO A 34 -16.16 7.82 4.00
CA PRO A 34 -15.57 7.77 2.67
C PRO A 34 -15.44 6.33 2.16
N VAL A 35 -15.52 6.18 0.84
CA VAL A 35 -15.24 4.93 0.13
C VAL A 35 -14.02 5.15 -0.73
N PHE A 36 -12.89 4.56 -0.33
CA PHE A 36 -11.65 4.61 -1.08
C PHE A 36 -11.58 3.42 -2.01
N GLU A 37 -11.64 3.65 -3.33
CA GLU A 37 -11.38 2.58 -4.32
C GLU A 37 -12.38 1.41 -4.21
N GLY A 38 -13.61 1.71 -3.78
CA GLY A 38 -14.64 0.71 -3.51
C GLY A 38 -14.53 0.04 -2.14
N ILE A 39 -13.61 0.49 -1.27
CA ILE A 39 -13.40 0.03 0.11
C ILE A 39 -13.99 1.07 1.07
N PRO A 40 -15.09 0.76 1.77
CA PRO A 40 -15.61 1.60 2.84
C PRO A 40 -14.55 1.83 3.93
N SER A 41 -14.39 3.07 4.34
CA SER A 41 -13.44 3.45 5.39
C SER A 41 -14.13 4.09 6.58
N PHE A 42 -13.85 3.51 7.74
CA PHE A 42 -14.31 3.95 9.06
C PHE A 42 -13.16 4.46 9.92
N ILE A 43 -11.96 4.52 9.36
CA ILE A 43 -10.80 5.13 9.99
C ILE A 43 -10.82 6.63 9.67
N PRO A 44 -10.69 7.51 10.67
CA PRO A 44 -10.53 8.94 10.42
C PRO A 44 -9.35 9.18 9.49
N SER A 45 -9.61 9.73 8.31
CA SER A 45 -8.56 10.16 7.39
C SER A 45 -8.32 11.66 7.58
N PRO A 46 -7.08 12.13 7.65
CA PRO A 46 -6.82 13.56 7.56
C PRO A 46 -7.37 14.05 6.21
N ALA A 47 -8.32 14.98 6.25
CA ALA A 47 -8.89 15.55 5.04
C ALA A 47 -7.74 16.13 4.19
N SER A 48 -7.59 15.66 2.95
CA SER A 48 -6.75 16.36 1.99
C SER A 48 -7.50 17.61 1.55
N ASP A 49 -7.26 18.73 2.22
CA ASP A 49 -7.92 20.02 2.01
C ASP A 49 -7.47 20.74 0.72
N ARG A 50 -7.00 19.99 -0.28
CA ARG A 50 -6.60 20.56 -1.56
C ARG A 50 -7.79 20.51 -2.51
N SER A 51 -8.31 21.70 -2.84
CA SER A 51 -9.29 21.85 -3.90
C SER A 51 -8.65 21.42 -5.23
N MET A 52 -9.23 20.39 -5.84
CA MET A 52 -8.89 19.97 -7.18
C MET A 52 -9.50 20.99 -8.15
N VAL A 53 -8.68 21.57 -9.01
CA VAL A 53 -9.09 22.69 -9.89
C VAL A 53 -9.08 22.30 -11.37
N CYS A 54 -8.35 21.24 -11.75
CA CYS A 54 -8.31 20.74 -13.12
C CYS A 54 -8.17 19.22 -13.19
N GLN A 55 -8.32 18.65 -14.39
CA GLN A 55 -8.22 17.20 -14.60
C GLN A 55 -6.77 16.72 -14.76
N LEU A 56 -5.91 17.52 -15.39
CA LEU A 56 -4.54 17.13 -15.71
C LEU A 56 -3.53 18.26 -15.46
N THR A 57 -2.49 17.96 -14.69
CA THR A 57 -1.26 18.75 -14.68
C THR A 57 -0.21 18.07 -15.55
N VAL A 58 0.33 18.76 -16.55
CA VAL A 58 1.55 18.34 -17.25
C VAL A 58 2.74 19.06 -16.62
N LEU A 59 3.72 18.28 -16.18
CA LEU A 59 4.89 18.75 -15.45
C LEU A 59 6.17 18.49 -16.27
N VAL A 60 6.91 19.55 -16.54
CA VAL A 60 8.15 19.51 -17.33
C VAL A 60 9.32 20.09 -16.52
N PRO A 61 10.20 19.25 -15.96
CA PRO A 61 11.47 19.72 -15.39
C PRO A 61 12.39 20.28 -16.48
N ALA A 62 12.99 21.45 -16.23
CA ALA A 62 13.89 22.11 -17.17
C ALA A 62 15.11 22.72 -16.46
N LEU A 63 16.27 22.65 -17.12
CA LEU A 63 17.49 23.38 -16.73
C LEU A 63 18.32 23.66 -17.99
N ASN A 64 18.34 24.91 -18.43
CA ASN A 64 18.96 25.36 -19.67
C ASN A 64 18.40 24.65 -20.91
N GLU A 65 17.07 24.63 -21.04
CA GLU A 65 16.34 23.88 -22.08
C GLU A 65 15.57 24.81 -23.04
N ALA A 66 15.93 26.10 -23.11
CA ALA A 66 15.18 27.10 -23.88
C ALA A 66 14.98 26.71 -25.35
N ALA A 67 15.99 26.12 -25.98
CA ALA A 67 15.92 25.69 -27.38
C ALA A 67 14.91 24.56 -27.59
N ASN A 68 14.86 23.59 -26.68
CA ASN A 68 13.95 22.45 -26.78
C ASN A 68 12.51 22.85 -26.41
N LEU A 69 12.34 23.74 -25.42
CA LEU A 69 11.03 24.21 -24.98
C LEU A 69 10.28 25.00 -26.06
N LYS A 70 10.98 25.70 -26.96
CA LYS A 70 10.36 26.41 -28.10
C LYS A 70 9.54 25.48 -29.00
N GLU A 71 10.00 24.25 -29.19
CA GLU A 71 9.29 23.24 -30.00
C GLU A 71 8.34 22.40 -29.15
N LEU A 72 8.75 22.08 -27.92
CA LEU A 72 8.04 21.16 -27.04
C LEU A 72 6.72 21.75 -26.51
N LEU A 73 6.71 23.00 -26.06
CA LEU A 73 5.53 23.61 -25.42
C LEU A 73 4.34 23.73 -26.40
N PRO A 74 4.49 24.24 -27.64
CA PRO A 74 3.41 24.24 -28.63
C PRO A 74 2.89 22.84 -28.96
N SER A 75 3.79 21.84 -28.96
CA SER A 75 3.42 20.45 -29.24
C SER A 75 2.56 19.88 -28.11
N ILE A 76 2.96 20.08 -26.85
CA ILE A 76 2.16 19.67 -25.68
C ILE A 76 0.79 20.37 -25.69
N GLN A 77 0.74 21.66 -25.99
CA GLN A 77 -0.51 22.43 -26.01
C GLN A 77 -1.51 21.91 -27.03
N ARG A 78 -1.07 21.64 -28.26
CA ARG A 78 -1.93 21.03 -29.29
C ARG A 78 -2.53 19.70 -28.83
N GLU A 79 -1.74 18.88 -28.15
CA GLU A 79 -2.23 17.60 -27.60
C GLU A 79 -3.21 17.82 -26.43
N LEU A 80 -2.97 18.79 -25.56
CA LEU A 80 -3.88 19.12 -24.45
C LEU A 80 -5.22 19.72 -24.93
N GLU A 81 -5.18 20.67 -25.87
CA GLU A 81 -6.37 21.28 -26.48
C GLU A 81 -7.28 20.20 -27.10
N SER A 82 -6.67 19.25 -27.78
CA SER A 82 -7.40 18.18 -28.47
C SER A 82 -8.01 17.13 -27.54
N LEU A 83 -7.62 17.09 -26.26
CA LEU A 83 -8.28 16.26 -25.25
C LEU A 83 -9.57 16.89 -24.73
N ALA A 84 -9.75 18.21 -24.93
CA ALA A 84 -10.89 18.98 -24.45
C ALA A 84 -11.13 18.79 -22.93
N ILE A 85 -10.06 18.89 -22.14
CA ILE A 85 -10.08 18.79 -20.67
C ILE A 85 -9.49 20.04 -20.02
N ASP A 86 -9.92 20.32 -18.80
CA ASP A 86 -9.27 21.33 -17.96
C ASP A 86 -7.88 20.85 -17.58
N HIS A 87 -6.87 21.66 -17.87
CA HIS A 87 -5.48 21.29 -17.68
C HIS A 87 -4.62 22.46 -17.26
N GLU A 88 -3.42 22.16 -16.77
CA GLU A 88 -2.36 23.12 -16.58
C GLU A 88 -1.03 22.53 -17.05
N LEU A 89 -0.16 23.41 -17.56
CA LEU A 89 1.20 23.07 -17.99
C LEU A 89 2.18 23.83 -17.09
N ILE A 90 2.96 23.09 -16.32
CA ILE A 90 3.94 23.62 -15.37
C ILE A 90 5.34 23.24 -15.85
N VAL A 91 6.20 24.25 -16.02
CA VAL A 91 7.63 24.07 -16.22
C VAL A 91 8.34 24.36 -14.92
N VAL A 92 9.07 23.38 -14.38
CA VAL A 92 9.84 23.54 -13.14
C VAL A 92 11.28 23.85 -13.51
N ASP A 93 11.71 25.07 -13.25
CA ASP A 93 13.02 25.57 -13.63
C ASP A 93 14.05 25.40 -12.51
N GLY A 94 15.12 24.67 -12.81
CA GLY A 94 16.24 24.35 -11.91
C GLY A 94 17.26 25.48 -11.72
N GLY A 95 16.90 26.72 -12.07
CA GLY A 95 17.82 27.86 -12.08
C GLY A 95 18.54 28.00 -13.42
N SER A 96 17.78 28.01 -14.52
CA SER A 96 18.33 28.22 -15.86
C SER A 96 19.00 29.59 -15.98
N THR A 97 20.08 29.62 -16.75
CA THR A 97 20.83 30.85 -17.09
C THR A 97 20.72 31.19 -18.58
N ASP A 98 19.89 30.46 -19.31
CA ASP A 98 19.53 30.72 -20.70
C ASP A 98 18.14 31.37 -20.79
N GLY A 99 17.57 31.46 -22.00
CA GLY A 99 16.26 32.08 -22.23
C GLY A 99 15.04 31.22 -21.84
N THR A 100 15.18 30.30 -20.87
CA THR A 100 14.11 29.33 -20.53
C THR A 100 12.86 30.04 -19.99
N ALA A 101 13.03 31.00 -19.08
CA ALA A 101 11.90 31.72 -18.49
C ALA A 101 11.09 32.50 -19.53
N GLU A 102 11.76 33.15 -20.48
CA GLU A 102 11.16 33.91 -21.56
C GLU A 102 10.35 33.00 -22.49
N VAL A 103 10.91 31.84 -22.86
CA VAL A 103 10.22 30.87 -23.71
C VAL A 103 8.97 30.33 -23.01
N VAL A 104 9.04 30.01 -21.72
CA VAL A 104 7.88 29.52 -20.96
C VAL A 104 6.77 30.57 -20.91
N ALA A 105 7.13 31.83 -20.63
CA ALA A 105 6.17 32.93 -20.59
C ALA A 105 5.51 33.19 -21.96
N GLN A 106 6.27 33.14 -23.05
CA GLN A 106 5.75 33.31 -24.42
C GLN A 106 4.68 32.28 -24.79
N HIS A 107 4.76 31.08 -24.22
CA HIS A 107 3.80 30.01 -24.48
C HIS A 107 2.71 29.92 -23.41
N GLY A 108 2.63 30.84 -22.44
CA GLY A 108 1.56 30.83 -21.43
C GLY A 108 1.58 29.62 -20.48
N ALA A 109 2.72 28.94 -20.36
CA ALA A 109 2.92 27.90 -19.36
C ALA A 109 3.30 28.52 -18.01
N VAL A 110 3.02 27.80 -16.92
CA VAL A 110 3.36 28.25 -15.56
C VAL A 110 4.83 27.94 -15.30
N LEU A 111 5.64 28.98 -15.11
CA LEU A 111 7.02 28.81 -14.65
C LEU A 111 7.04 28.68 -13.12
N LEU A 112 7.66 27.62 -12.62
CA LEU A 112 7.82 27.36 -11.19
C LEU A 112 9.30 27.23 -10.84
N PRO A 113 9.88 28.09 -9.99
CA PRO A 113 11.25 27.91 -9.53
C PRO A 113 11.36 26.65 -8.67
N GLN A 114 12.35 25.82 -8.97
CA GLN A 114 12.66 24.61 -8.22
C GLN A 114 13.13 24.94 -6.79
N ALA A 115 12.55 24.29 -5.78
CA ALA A 115 12.85 24.58 -4.37
C ALA A 115 14.10 23.84 -3.83
N MET A 116 14.40 22.67 -4.38
CA MET A 116 15.55 21.84 -3.99
C MET A 116 16.31 21.38 -5.23
N PRO A 117 17.65 21.23 -5.23
CA PRO A 117 18.41 20.87 -6.43
C PRO A 117 18.15 19.45 -6.96
N GLY A 118 18.55 19.21 -8.21
CA GLY A 118 18.51 17.90 -8.86
C GLY A 118 17.15 17.54 -9.46
N TYR A 119 17.11 16.52 -10.33
CA TYR A 119 15.88 16.13 -11.04
C TYR A 119 14.73 15.75 -10.07
N GLY A 120 15.05 15.12 -8.95
CA GLY A 120 14.07 14.79 -7.92
C GLY A 120 13.53 16.01 -7.17
N GLY A 121 14.35 17.03 -6.99
CA GLY A 121 13.89 18.31 -6.47
C GLY A 121 12.85 18.97 -7.38
N ALA A 122 13.08 18.96 -8.70
CA ALA A 122 12.14 19.50 -9.68
C ALA A 122 10.78 18.77 -9.64
N LEU A 123 10.81 17.43 -9.64
CA LEU A 123 9.58 16.63 -9.58
C LEU A 123 8.80 16.88 -8.28
N ARG A 124 9.48 16.94 -7.14
CA ARG A 124 8.83 17.19 -5.83
C ARG A 124 8.19 18.57 -5.78
N THR A 125 8.91 19.61 -6.19
CA THR A 125 8.36 20.98 -6.30
C THR A 125 7.15 21.02 -7.21
N GLY A 126 7.20 20.30 -8.33
CA GLY A 126 6.08 20.14 -9.24
C GLY A 126 4.88 19.43 -8.63
N PHE A 127 5.07 18.26 -8.01
CA PHE A 127 4.01 17.49 -7.37
C PHE A 127 3.31 18.28 -6.27
N GLU A 128 4.08 19.01 -5.47
CA GLU A 128 3.57 19.89 -4.41
C GLU A 128 2.73 21.06 -4.93
N ARG A 129 2.95 21.53 -6.17
CA ARG A 129 2.20 22.65 -6.76
C ARG A 129 1.11 22.24 -7.73
N ALA A 130 1.19 21.04 -8.28
CA ALA A 130 0.23 20.52 -9.25
C ALA A 130 -1.18 20.41 -8.61
N ARG A 131 -2.20 20.83 -9.36
CA ARG A 131 -3.61 20.90 -8.95
C ARG A 131 -4.53 19.92 -9.68
N GLY A 132 -3.98 19.15 -10.63
CA GLY A 132 -4.73 18.18 -11.42
C GLY A 132 -5.02 16.87 -10.69
N ASP A 133 -6.16 16.24 -11.01
CA ASP A 133 -6.53 14.86 -10.62
C ASP A 133 -5.49 13.84 -11.07
N TYR A 134 -4.86 14.13 -12.19
CA TYR A 134 -3.71 13.40 -12.71
C TYR A 134 -2.53 14.34 -12.89
N VAL A 135 -1.33 13.78 -12.71
CA VAL A 135 -0.07 14.46 -12.99
C VAL A 135 0.68 13.66 -14.03
N LEU A 136 1.02 14.27 -15.15
CA LEU A 136 1.86 13.70 -16.18
C LEU A 136 3.23 14.34 -16.11
N THR A 137 4.30 13.55 -16.06
CA THR A 137 5.68 14.04 -16.14
C THR A 137 6.24 13.80 -17.53
N LEU A 138 6.97 14.78 -18.07
CA LEU A 138 7.65 14.70 -19.36
C LEU A 138 8.99 15.44 -19.30
N ASP A 139 10.01 14.98 -20.03
CA ASP A 139 11.36 15.56 -19.99
C ASP A 139 11.46 16.65 -21.08
N ALA A 140 12.14 17.75 -20.79
CA ALA A 140 12.26 18.89 -21.71
C ALA A 140 13.15 18.62 -22.95
N ASP A 141 13.93 17.53 -22.96
CA ASP A 141 15.00 17.28 -23.95
C ASP A 141 14.52 16.72 -25.32
N GLY A 142 13.20 16.63 -25.51
CA GLY A 142 12.55 16.14 -26.73
C GLY A 142 12.56 14.61 -26.89
N SER A 143 13.10 13.86 -25.92
CA SER A 143 13.11 12.39 -25.98
C SER A 143 11.73 11.76 -25.77
N HIS A 144 10.80 12.52 -25.19
CA HIS A 144 9.42 12.12 -24.96
C HIS A 144 8.50 12.78 -26.00
N ASP A 145 7.87 11.98 -26.85
CA ASP A 145 6.94 12.48 -27.86
C ASP A 145 5.62 12.96 -27.24
N PRO A 146 5.24 14.25 -27.36
CA PRO A 146 4.00 14.75 -26.79
C PRO A 146 2.75 14.06 -27.33
N THR A 147 2.76 13.55 -28.57
CA THR A 147 1.58 12.86 -29.14
C THR A 147 1.15 11.63 -28.33
N PHE A 148 2.10 11.02 -27.61
CA PHE A 148 1.84 9.87 -26.75
C PHE A 148 1.00 10.23 -25.51
N LEU A 149 0.86 11.52 -25.20
CA LEU A 149 0.03 12.02 -24.11
C LEU A 149 -1.41 11.51 -24.23
N ARG A 150 -1.97 11.45 -25.46
CA ARG A 150 -3.32 10.92 -25.69
C ARG A 150 -3.47 9.48 -25.22
N GLN A 151 -2.49 8.64 -25.53
CA GLN A 151 -2.51 7.22 -25.14
C GLN A 151 -2.35 7.05 -23.63
N MET A 152 -1.48 7.85 -23.00
CA MET A 152 -1.35 7.91 -21.54
C MET A 152 -2.68 8.31 -20.90
N TRP A 153 -3.34 9.35 -21.42
CA TRP A 153 -4.64 9.82 -20.94
C TRP A 153 -5.75 8.78 -21.12
N ALA A 154 -5.79 8.09 -22.26
CA ALA A 154 -6.75 7.01 -22.50
C ALA A 154 -6.57 5.83 -21.53
N THR A 155 -5.34 5.56 -21.08
CA THR A 155 -5.01 4.45 -20.16
C THR A 155 -5.10 4.84 -18.67
N ARG A 156 -5.43 6.10 -18.35
CA ARG A 156 -5.35 6.66 -16.98
C ARG A 156 -6.18 5.94 -15.92
N SER A 157 -7.22 5.21 -16.31
CA SER A 157 -8.10 4.46 -15.41
C SER A 157 -7.65 3.01 -15.20
N ALA A 158 -6.67 2.53 -15.97
CA ALA A 158 -6.17 1.16 -15.86
C ALA A 158 -5.29 0.94 -14.62
N ALA A 159 -4.65 2.00 -14.11
CA ALA A 159 -3.78 1.93 -12.94
C ALA A 159 -3.62 3.30 -12.28
N GLU A 160 -3.11 3.32 -11.04
CA GLU A 160 -2.74 4.57 -10.36
C GLU A 160 -1.46 5.20 -10.90
N VAL A 161 -0.58 4.40 -11.50
CA VAL A 161 0.58 4.89 -12.22
C VAL A 161 0.64 4.22 -13.59
N VAL A 162 0.70 5.01 -14.65
CA VAL A 162 0.93 4.55 -16.02
C VAL A 162 2.32 4.97 -16.44
N ILE A 163 3.10 4.04 -16.98
CA ILE A 163 4.48 4.24 -17.42
C ILE A 163 4.54 4.11 -18.95
N ALA A 164 5.08 5.12 -19.63
CA ALA A 164 5.52 4.97 -21.01
C ALA A 164 6.84 4.16 -21.01
N SER A 165 6.75 2.87 -21.36
CA SER A 165 7.79 1.87 -21.12
C SER A 165 8.55 1.51 -22.39
N ARG A 166 9.87 1.60 -22.32
CA ARG A 166 10.81 1.30 -23.41
C ARG A 166 11.13 -0.19 -23.54
N TYR A 167 10.84 -0.98 -22.51
CA TYR A 167 11.41 -2.32 -22.34
C TYR A 167 10.39 -3.46 -22.32
N ILE A 168 9.09 -3.15 -22.40
CA ILE A 168 8.06 -4.14 -22.70
C ILE A 168 7.95 -4.38 -24.21
N HIS A 169 7.21 -5.42 -24.61
CA HIS A 169 6.98 -5.74 -26.02
C HIS A 169 6.34 -4.55 -26.76
N GLY A 170 6.91 -4.14 -27.89
CA GLY A 170 6.52 -2.95 -28.66
C GLY A 170 7.22 -1.66 -28.24
N GLY A 171 7.84 -1.63 -27.06
CA GLY A 171 8.66 -0.50 -26.60
C GLY A 171 10.03 -0.47 -27.27
N THR A 172 10.53 0.72 -27.57
CA THR A 172 11.84 0.93 -28.22
C THR A 172 12.50 2.23 -27.73
N ALA A 173 13.79 2.40 -27.99
CA ALA A 173 14.50 3.60 -27.55
C ALA A 173 15.73 3.95 -28.38
N ASP A 174 15.76 5.12 -28.97
CA ASP A 174 16.86 5.68 -29.75
C ASP A 174 17.90 6.32 -28.81
N MET A 175 18.82 5.49 -28.33
CA MET A 175 19.91 5.91 -27.46
C MET A 175 21.18 5.08 -27.74
N PRO A 176 22.38 5.61 -27.42
CA PRO A 176 23.62 4.86 -27.56
C PRO A 176 23.55 3.50 -26.88
N ARG A 177 24.14 2.47 -27.49
CA ARG A 177 24.10 1.07 -27.00
C ARG A 177 24.57 0.97 -25.54
N SER A 178 25.63 1.70 -25.16
CA SER A 178 26.15 1.75 -23.79
C SER A 178 25.11 2.27 -22.79
N ARG A 179 24.42 3.37 -23.10
CA ARG A 179 23.33 3.92 -22.26
C ARG A 179 22.15 2.95 -22.17
N ARG A 180 21.81 2.28 -23.28
CA ARG A 180 20.74 1.27 -23.31
C ARG A 180 21.07 0.09 -22.41
N ILE A 181 22.29 -0.43 -22.48
CA ILE A 181 22.77 -1.53 -21.62
C ILE A 181 22.72 -1.10 -20.15
N LEU A 182 23.27 0.06 -19.81
CA LEU A 182 23.27 0.57 -18.42
C LEU A 182 21.85 0.69 -17.85
N SER A 183 20.93 1.28 -18.62
CA SER A 183 19.53 1.42 -18.20
C SER A 183 18.83 0.06 -18.02
N ARG A 184 19.04 -0.89 -18.93
CA ARG A 184 18.47 -2.25 -18.80
C ARG A 184 19.04 -3.00 -17.60
N THR A 185 20.34 -2.87 -17.34
CA THR A 185 20.98 -3.47 -16.16
C THR A 185 20.41 -2.90 -14.86
N LEU A 186 20.28 -1.57 -14.77
CA LEU A 186 19.68 -0.91 -13.61
C LEU A 186 18.26 -1.43 -13.36
N ASN A 187 17.41 -1.41 -14.40
CA ASN A 187 16.04 -1.93 -14.31
C ASN A 187 15.99 -3.39 -13.89
N LEU A 188 16.87 -4.24 -14.43
CA LEU A 188 16.95 -5.65 -14.07
C LEU A 188 17.33 -5.86 -12.60
N VAL A 189 18.30 -5.09 -12.10
CA VAL A 189 18.74 -5.15 -10.69
C VAL A 189 17.59 -4.80 -9.75
N PHE A 190 16.90 -3.68 -9.99
CA PHE A 190 15.75 -3.28 -9.17
C PHE A 190 14.59 -4.29 -9.31
N LYS A 191 14.27 -4.71 -10.53
CA LYS A 191 13.20 -5.70 -10.81
C LYS A 191 13.40 -6.99 -10.02
N ARG A 192 14.59 -7.59 -10.14
CA ARG A 192 14.91 -8.86 -9.49
C ARG A 192 15.13 -8.71 -7.99
N GLY A 193 15.91 -7.70 -7.59
CA GLY A 193 16.26 -7.48 -6.18
C GLY A 193 15.09 -7.07 -5.29
N LEU A 194 14.04 -6.47 -5.85
CA LEU A 194 12.87 -5.97 -5.11
C LEU A 194 11.57 -6.72 -5.44
N SER A 195 11.66 -7.81 -6.21
CA SER A 195 10.51 -8.63 -6.63
C SER A 195 9.40 -7.80 -7.29
N LEU A 196 9.76 -7.02 -8.31
CA LEU A 196 8.82 -6.14 -9.02
C LEU A 196 8.46 -6.76 -10.38
N PRO A 197 7.19 -6.66 -10.83
CA PRO A 197 6.79 -7.19 -12.14
C PRO A 197 7.12 -6.26 -13.32
N TYR A 198 7.56 -5.02 -13.07
CA TYR A 198 7.72 -3.97 -14.10
C TYR A 198 9.08 -4.01 -14.80
N SER A 199 9.14 -3.47 -16.02
CA SER A 199 10.33 -3.54 -16.89
C SER A 199 11.05 -2.20 -17.05
N ASP A 200 10.36 -1.06 -16.87
CA ASP A 200 10.93 0.27 -17.03
C ASP A 200 10.65 1.21 -15.83
N LEU A 201 11.40 1.01 -14.75
CA LEU A 201 11.38 1.83 -13.55
C LEU A 201 12.14 3.15 -13.69
N SER A 202 12.85 3.37 -14.79
CA SER A 202 13.68 4.57 -15.01
C SER A 202 13.11 5.51 -16.08
N SER A 203 11.91 5.23 -16.61
CA SER A 203 11.21 6.15 -17.51
C SER A 203 10.68 7.36 -16.72
N GLY A 204 10.99 8.57 -17.19
CA GLY A 204 10.46 9.83 -16.66
C GLY A 204 9.08 10.19 -17.22
N TYR A 205 8.62 9.49 -18.27
CA TYR A 205 7.33 9.75 -18.89
C TYR A 205 6.24 8.89 -18.24
N ARG A 206 5.51 9.48 -17.30
CA ARG A 206 4.52 8.79 -16.47
C ARG A 206 3.30 9.65 -16.25
N LEU A 207 2.17 8.97 -16.06
CA LEU A 207 0.92 9.56 -15.60
C LEU A 207 0.60 8.98 -14.23
N TYR A 208 0.40 9.84 -13.24
CA TYR A 208 0.08 9.47 -11.87
C TYR A 208 -1.32 9.96 -11.52
N ARG A 209 -2.09 9.15 -10.81
CA ARG A 209 -3.27 9.65 -10.10
C ARG A 209 -2.82 10.42 -8.86
N ARG A 210 -3.40 11.59 -8.62
CA ARG A 210 -3.03 12.51 -7.51
C ARG A 210 -2.86 11.80 -6.17
N ARG A 211 -3.88 11.06 -5.76
CA ARG A 211 -3.92 10.31 -4.49
C ARG A 211 -2.74 9.35 -4.30
N ALA A 212 -2.17 8.84 -5.39
CA ALA A 212 -1.02 7.96 -5.30
C ALA A 212 0.19 8.77 -4.87
N LEU A 213 0.47 9.91 -5.53
CA LEU A 213 1.57 10.81 -5.19
C LEU A 213 1.46 11.37 -3.77
N ASP A 214 0.28 11.82 -3.36
CA ASP A 214 0.07 12.47 -2.06
C ASP A 214 0.33 11.53 -0.86
N SER A 215 0.29 10.21 -1.10
CA SER A 215 0.57 9.20 -0.07
C SER A 215 2.06 8.81 0.03
N LEU A 216 2.93 9.34 -0.83
CA LEU A 216 4.34 8.94 -0.89
C LEU A 216 5.24 9.96 -0.19
N GLU A 217 6.04 9.47 0.76
CA GLU A 217 7.15 10.23 1.31
C GLU A 217 8.40 10.12 0.42
N LEU A 218 8.62 11.09 -0.46
CA LEU A 218 9.74 11.09 -1.41
C LEU A 218 10.99 11.76 -0.82
N ARG A 219 12.16 11.12 -0.99
CA ARG A 219 13.45 11.62 -0.48
C ARG A 219 14.52 11.75 -1.56
N GLY A 220 14.31 11.18 -2.74
CA GLY A 220 15.21 11.25 -3.88
C GLY A 220 15.48 12.67 -4.31
N THR A 221 16.75 12.96 -4.61
CA THR A 221 17.23 14.28 -5.04
C THR A 221 17.49 14.34 -6.53
N ASP A 222 17.87 13.20 -7.14
CA ASP A 222 18.23 13.09 -8.56
C ASP A 222 17.33 12.07 -9.26
N PHE A 223 17.77 11.54 -10.40
CA PHE A 223 17.01 10.58 -11.22
C PHE A 223 16.56 9.32 -10.46
N ASN A 224 17.23 8.95 -9.37
CA ASN A 224 16.84 7.83 -8.50
C ASN A 224 15.45 7.99 -7.86
N ILE A 225 14.88 9.21 -7.89
CA ILE A 225 13.49 9.45 -7.49
C ILE A 225 12.49 8.65 -8.33
N LEU A 226 12.83 8.36 -9.60
CA LEU A 226 11.94 7.65 -10.51
C LEU A 226 11.68 6.23 -10.00
N GLU A 227 12.72 5.53 -9.55
CA GLU A 227 12.61 4.23 -8.91
C GLU A 227 11.89 4.35 -7.57
N GLU A 228 12.26 5.33 -6.74
CA GLU A 228 11.65 5.54 -5.43
C GLU A 228 10.12 5.69 -5.51
N ILE A 229 9.63 6.56 -6.41
CA ILE A 229 8.19 6.79 -6.60
C ILE A 229 7.46 5.48 -6.90
N LEU A 230 7.95 4.69 -7.86
CA LEU A 230 7.28 3.44 -8.25
C LEU A 230 7.32 2.40 -7.14
N ILE A 231 8.48 2.25 -6.48
CA ILE A 231 8.64 1.23 -5.46
C ILE A 231 7.77 1.54 -4.24
N ARG A 232 7.68 2.82 -3.87
CA ARG A 232 6.77 3.27 -2.80
C ARG A 232 5.31 3.13 -3.19
N ALA A 233 4.94 3.45 -4.43
CA ALA A 233 3.57 3.24 -4.91
C ALA A 233 3.16 1.76 -4.81
N VAL A 234 4.04 0.85 -5.24
CA VAL A 234 3.84 -0.60 -5.15
C VAL A 234 3.79 -1.06 -3.68
N ALA A 235 4.68 -0.54 -2.83
CA ALA A 235 4.67 -0.82 -1.40
C ALA A 235 3.41 -0.27 -0.70
N ALA A 236 2.78 0.78 -1.23
CA ALA A 236 1.50 1.31 -0.73
C ALA A 236 0.27 0.58 -1.32
N GLY A 237 0.48 -0.46 -2.13
CA GLY A 237 -0.58 -1.31 -2.70
C GLY A 237 -1.21 -0.76 -3.98
N PHE A 238 -0.66 0.32 -4.56
CA PHE A 238 -1.17 0.87 -5.82
C PHE A 238 -0.79 0.01 -7.02
N THR A 239 -1.65 0.07 -8.04
CA THR A 239 -1.43 -0.61 -9.31
C THR A 239 -0.60 0.24 -10.26
N VAL A 240 0.20 -0.43 -11.09
CA VAL A 240 1.05 0.21 -12.09
C VAL A 240 0.86 -0.51 -13.43
N GLN A 241 0.71 0.25 -14.51
CA GLN A 241 0.57 -0.25 -15.87
C GLN A 241 1.70 0.27 -16.75
N GLU A 242 2.31 -0.60 -17.55
CA GLU A 242 3.28 -0.21 -18.58
C GLU A 242 2.61 -0.15 -19.95
N VAL A 243 2.85 0.92 -20.71
CA VAL A 243 2.35 1.12 -22.08
C VAL A 243 3.56 1.24 -23.02
N PRO A 244 3.62 0.49 -24.13
CA PRO A 244 4.81 0.46 -24.98
C PRO A 244 5.03 1.82 -25.62
N PHE A 245 6.25 2.34 -25.48
CA PHE A 245 6.62 3.68 -25.93
C PHE A 245 7.94 3.67 -26.73
N HIS A 246 8.04 4.57 -27.71
CA HIS A 246 9.27 4.81 -28.47
C HIS A 246 9.99 6.06 -27.94
N TYR A 247 11.08 5.85 -27.21
CA TYR A 247 11.93 6.93 -26.68
C TYR A 247 12.85 7.49 -27.77
N ARG A 248 12.74 8.78 -28.07
CA ARG A 248 13.50 9.42 -29.16
C ARG A 248 14.90 9.85 -28.73
N ALA A 249 15.76 10.06 -29.71
CA ALA A 249 17.03 10.74 -29.47
C ALA A 249 16.78 12.18 -29.00
N ARG A 250 17.65 12.69 -28.12
CA ARG A 250 17.59 14.08 -27.65
C ARG A 250 17.81 15.04 -28.81
N LEU A 251 17.07 16.15 -28.83
CA LEU A 251 17.22 17.19 -29.85
C LEU A 251 18.56 17.94 -29.71
N ALA A 252 18.97 18.23 -28.47
CA ALA A 252 20.24 18.89 -28.14
C ALA A 252 20.70 18.57 -26.71
N GLY A 253 21.96 18.89 -26.37
CA GLY A 253 22.48 18.89 -24.99
C GLY A 253 23.63 17.92 -24.69
N LYS A 254 24.56 18.33 -23.81
CA LYS A 254 25.67 17.50 -23.30
C LYS A 254 25.25 16.83 -21.99
N THR A 255 25.49 15.53 -21.86
CA THR A 255 25.17 14.81 -20.61
C THR A 255 26.29 15.04 -19.59
N HIS A 256 26.08 15.90 -18.61
CA HIS A 256 26.99 16.06 -17.45
C HIS A 256 26.74 14.94 -16.44
N ALA A 257 27.06 13.70 -16.77
CA ALA A 257 26.90 12.59 -15.84
C ALA A 257 28.19 12.28 -15.06
N ARG A 258 28.23 12.64 -13.77
CA ARG A 258 29.19 12.06 -12.81
C ARG A 258 28.75 10.63 -12.48
N LEU A 259 29.11 9.66 -13.33
CA LEU A 259 28.72 8.25 -13.22
C LEU A 259 28.88 7.66 -11.80
N ALA A 260 29.96 8.00 -11.11
CA ALA A 260 30.22 7.50 -9.75
C ALA A 260 29.21 8.00 -8.71
N SER A 261 28.84 9.29 -8.73
CA SER A 261 27.84 9.82 -7.79
C SER A 261 26.45 9.25 -8.06
N PHE A 262 26.12 9.01 -9.34
CA PHE A 262 24.89 8.29 -9.70
C PHE A 262 24.87 6.88 -9.12
N ALA A 263 25.93 6.10 -9.31
CA ALA A 263 26.01 4.74 -8.79
C ALA A 263 25.79 4.68 -7.27
N VAL A 264 26.43 5.58 -6.51
CA VAL A 264 26.25 5.69 -5.05
C VAL A 264 24.80 6.03 -4.68
N SER A 265 24.17 6.97 -5.39
CA SER A 265 22.77 7.35 -5.15
C SER A 265 21.80 6.19 -5.41
N TYR A 266 21.98 5.46 -6.52
CA TYR A 266 21.17 4.28 -6.84
C TYR A 266 21.37 3.14 -5.83
N LEU A 267 22.59 2.90 -5.35
CA LEU A 267 22.85 1.89 -4.31
C LEU A 267 22.18 2.24 -2.98
N LYS A 268 22.25 3.51 -2.55
CA LYS A 268 21.54 3.99 -1.35
C LYS A 268 20.02 3.83 -1.50
N THR A 269 19.49 4.20 -2.67
CA THR A 269 18.07 4.04 -3.00
C THR A 269 17.66 2.58 -2.99
N PHE A 270 18.44 1.71 -3.63
CA PHE A 270 18.20 0.27 -3.63
C PHE A 270 18.16 -0.29 -2.21
N GLY A 271 19.13 0.06 -1.36
CA GLY A 271 19.16 -0.38 0.04
C GLY A 271 17.94 0.10 0.85
N ALA A 272 17.56 1.37 0.71
CA ALA A 272 16.37 1.92 1.38
C ALA A 272 15.08 1.25 0.89
N MET A 273 14.95 1.05 -0.42
CA MET A 273 13.79 0.41 -1.05
C MET A 273 13.73 -1.08 -0.75
N TRP A 274 14.87 -1.75 -0.63
CA TRP A 274 14.95 -3.14 -0.20
C TRP A 274 14.48 -3.30 1.24
N LYS A 275 14.86 -2.39 2.15
CA LYS A 275 14.33 -2.37 3.53
C LYS A 275 12.81 -2.17 3.54
N LEU A 276 12.29 -1.20 2.79
CA LEU A 276 10.84 -0.95 2.68
C LEU A 276 10.09 -2.18 2.14
N ARG A 277 10.59 -2.76 1.04
CA ARG A 277 9.95 -3.92 0.42
C ARG A 277 9.99 -5.14 1.33
N ASN A 278 11.02 -5.31 2.15
CA ASN A 278 11.12 -6.46 3.06
C ASN A 278 10.63 -6.17 4.49
N SER A 279 9.88 -5.08 4.69
CA SER A 279 9.15 -4.83 5.93
C SER A 279 7.64 -5.02 5.75
N ILE A 280 6.93 -5.14 6.86
CA ILE A 280 5.46 -5.28 6.87
C ILE A 280 4.74 -4.08 6.26
N ALA A 281 5.42 -2.92 6.18
CA ALA A 281 4.89 -1.71 5.55
C ALA A 281 4.64 -1.90 4.04
N SER A 282 5.28 -2.89 3.40
CA SER A 282 4.94 -3.26 2.03
C SER A 282 3.60 -3.99 1.99
N ALA A 283 2.67 -3.43 1.23
CA ALA A 283 1.31 -3.90 1.05
C ALA A 283 1.19 -5.33 0.53
N ASP A 284 2.24 -5.88 -0.10
CA ASP A 284 2.27 -7.25 -0.63
C ASP A 284 3.16 -8.19 0.19
N TYR A 285 3.67 -7.75 1.34
CA TYR A 285 4.67 -8.47 2.12
C TYR A 285 4.22 -9.89 2.47
N ASP A 286 3.01 -10.05 3.01
CA ASP A 286 2.50 -11.34 3.51
C ASP A 286 2.26 -12.31 2.35
N ALA A 287 1.71 -11.81 1.24
CA ALA A 287 1.54 -12.58 0.01
C ALA A 287 2.88 -13.06 -0.57
N ARG A 288 3.92 -12.22 -0.57
CA ARG A 288 5.26 -12.62 -1.02
C ARG A 288 5.94 -13.56 -0.05
N ALA A 289 5.73 -13.39 1.25
CA ALA A 289 6.28 -14.24 2.29
C ALA A 289 5.81 -15.71 2.13
N TYR A 290 4.59 -15.94 1.62
CA TYR A 290 4.06 -17.27 1.30
C TYR A 290 4.90 -18.04 0.27
N ASP A 291 5.49 -17.35 -0.71
CA ASP A 291 6.38 -17.92 -1.73
C ASP A 291 7.84 -17.46 -1.54
N SER A 292 8.21 -17.11 -0.31
CA SER A 292 9.53 -16.61 0.00
C SER A 292 10.63 -17.59 -0.42
N ILE A 293 11.75 -17.04 -0.87
CA ILE A 293 12.99 -17.79 -1.09
C ILE A 293 13.58 -18.28 0.25
N VAL A 294 13.25 -17.61 1.36
CA VAL A 294 13.70 -17.97 2.71
C VAL A 294 12.86 -19.16 3.20
N PRO A 295 13.44 -20.36 3.38
CA PRO A 295 12.66 -21.58 3.66
C PRO A 295 11.82 -21.50 4.94
N LEU A 296 12.35 -20.88 5.99
CA LEU A 296 11.66 -20.75 7.27
C LEU A 296 10.43 -19.85 7.17
N GLN A 297 10.57 -18.65 6.57
CA GLN A 297 9.46 -17.73 6.35
C GLN A 297 8.36 -18.38 5.49
N ARG A 298 8.76 -19.07 4.42
CA ARG A 298 7.84 -19.80 3.54
C ARG A 298 7.10 -20.93 4.28
N TYR A 299 7.82 -21.74 5.05
CA TYR A 299 7.22 -22.81 5.85
C TYR A 299 6.17 -22.23 6.81
N TRP A 300 6.53 -21.17 7.50
CA TRP A 300 5.69 -20.52 8.50
C TRP A 300 4.37 -20.03 7.90
N GLN A 301 4.45 -19.22 6.84
CA GLN A 301 3.28 -18.66 6.17
C GLN A 301 2.37 -19.74 5.55
N ARG A 302 2.97 -20.79 4.96
CA ARG A 302 2.21 -21.92 4.40
C ARG A 302 1.51 -22.75 5.47
N ARG A 303 2.16 -22.96 6.61
CA ARG A 303 1.59 -23.72 7.73
C ARG A 303 0.46 -22.93 8.39
N ARG A 304 0.65 -21.63 8.65
CA ARG A 304 -0.41 -20.72 9.14
C ARG A 304 -1.62 -20.76 8.22
N TYR A 305 -1.40 -20.53 6.92
CA TYR A 305 -2.45 -20.64 5.90
C TYR A 305 -3.18 -21.99 5.97
N ALA A 306 -2.46 -23.11 5.98
CA ALA A 306 -3.08 -24.44 5.99
C ALA A 306 -3.91 -24.72 7.26
N VAL A 307 -3.46 -24.25 8.43
CA VAL A 307 -4.20 -24.43 9.69
C VAL A 307 -5.47 -23.58 9.68
N ILE A 308 -5.35 -22.28 9.39
CA ILE A 308 -6.49 -21.34 9.44
C ILE A 308 -7.55 -21.71 8.42
N THR A 309 -7.15 -22.00 7.17
CA THR A 309 -8.10 -22.39 6.12
C THR A 309 -8.80 -23.72 6.42
N LYS A 310 -8.12 -24.66 7.06
CA LYS A 310 -8.74 -25.90 7.54
C LYS A 310 -9.76 -25.63 8.65
N LEU A 311 -9.44 -24.77 9.61
CA LEU A 311 -10.35 -24.44 10.71
C LEU A 311 -11.58 -23.65 10.26
N ALA A 312 -11.42 -22.79 9.25
CA ALA A 312 -12.49 -22.00 8.64
C ALA A 312 -13.33 -22.82 7.63
N ALA A 313 -12.89 -24.02 7.24
CA ALA A 313 -13.58 -24.83 6.25
C ALA A 313 -15.02 -25.15 6.69
N GLY A 314 -15.97 -24.95 5.78
CA GLY A 314 -17.40 -25.17 6.00
C GLY A 314 -18.19 -23.94 6.47
N ALA A 315 -17.51 -22.90 6.96
CA ALA A 315 -18.15 -21.62 7.29
C ALA A 315 -18.62 -20.89 6.02
N GLN A 316 -19.77 -20.21 6.10
CA GLN A 316 -20.40 -19.52 4.98
C GLN A 316 -20.21 -18.00 5.05
N ARG A 317 -20.08 -17.44 6.26
CA ARG A 317 -19.96 -16.00 6.52
C ARG A 317 -18.74 -15.77 7.38
N VAL A 318 -17.59 -15.70 6.72
CA VAL A 318 -16.29 -15.54 7.36
C VAL A 318 -15.87 -14.07 7.37
N LEU A 319 -15.45 -13.56 8.52
CA LEU A 319 -14.74 -12.28 8.67
C LEU A 319 -13.27 -12.55 8.99
N ASP A 320 -12.36 -11.93 8.25
CA ASP A 320 -10.92 -11.94 8.52
C ASP A 320 -10.49 -10.56 9.02
N VAL A 321 -10.31 -10.44 10.35
CA VAL A 321 -9.93 -9.20 11.04
C VAL A 321 -8.41 -9.10 11.08
N GLY A 322 -7.87 -7.99 10.59
CA GLY A 322 -6.44 -7.83 10.33
C GLY A 322 -5.98 -8.73 9.18
N CYS A 323 -6.78 -8.82 8.11
CA CYS A 323 -6.54 -9.77 7.02
C CYS A 323 -5.17 -9.58 6.32
N GLY A 324 -4.59 -8.38 6.45
CA GLY A 324 -3.33 -8.00 5.84
C GLY A 324 -3.37 -8.20 4.33
N SER A 325 -2.26 -8.72 3.82
CA SER A 325 -2.12 -9.11 2.41
C SER A 325 -2.00 -10.61 2.20
N SER A 326 -2.30 -11.38 3.24
CA SER A 326 -2.01 -12.81 3.29
C SER A 326 -2.81 -13.60 2.24
N ARG A 327 -2.45 -14.87 2.03
CA ARG A 327 -3.25 -15.75 1.17
C ARG A 327 -4.53 -16.27 1.85
N ILE A 328 -4.68 -16.06 3.16
CA ILE A 328 -5.87 -16.51 3.91
C ILE A 328 -7.11 -15.82 3.34
N ILE A 329 -7.05 -14.50 3.11
CA ILE A 329 -8.13 -13.79 2.42
C ILE A 329 -8.35 -14.30 0.99
N GLY A 330 -7.37 -14.91 0.33
CA GLY A 330 -7.56 -15.53 -0.98
C GLY A 330 -8.13 -16.96 -0.96
N SER A 331 -8.40 -17.55 0.21
CA SER A 331 -8.74 -18.97 0.34
C SER A 331 -10.21 -19.32 0.07
N GLY A 332 -11.08 -18.32 -0.01
CA GLY A 332 -12.51 -18.47 -0.21
C GLY A 332 -13.21 -17.13 -0.20
N ARG A 333 -14.54 -17.15 -0.20
CA ARG A 333 -15.35 -15.93 -0.11
C ARG A 333 -15.47 -15.49 1.34
N LEU A 334 -14.72 -14.46 1.72
CA LEU A 334 -14.72 -13.90 3.08
C LEU A 334 -14.67 -12.38 3.05
N VAL A 335 -15.08 -11.74 4.14
CA VAL A 335 -14.96 -10.28 4.31
C VAL A 335 -13.62 -9.97 4.97
N GLY A 336 -12.78 -9.17 4.32
CA GLY A 336 -11.52 -8.69 4.89
C GLY A 336 -11.69 -7.36 5.60
N LEU A 337 -11.13 -7.23 6.80
CA LEU A 337 -11.01 -5.96 7.49
C LEU A 337 -9.56 -5.73 7.89
N ASP A 338 -9.04 -4.52 7.65
CA ASP A 338 -7.71 -4.13 8.09
C ASP A 338 -7.67 -2.62 8.38
N ILE A 339 -6.77 -2.20 9.27
CA ILE A 339 -6.53 -0.78 9.58
C ILE A 339 -5.58 -0.12 8.56
N VAL A 340 -4.79 -0.92 7.84
CA VAL A 340 -3.81 -0.45 6.85
C VAL A 340 -4.41 -0.53 5.45
N LEU A 341 -4.85 0.62 4.92
CA LEU A 341 -5.48 0.71 3.60
C LEU A 341 -4.62 0.14 2.46
N GLY A 342 -3.29 0.26 2.55
CA GLY A 342 -2.39 -0.31 1.54
C GLY A 342 -2.50 -1.83 1.40
N LYS A 343 -2.67 -2.54 2.53
CA LYS A 343 -2.88 -4.00 2.53
C LYS A 343 -4.19 -4.36 1.84
N LEU A 344 -5.25 -3.60 2.11
CA LEU A 344 -6.55 -3.78 1.47
C LEU A 344 -6.49 -3.48 -0.04
N ARG A 345 -5.78 -2.42 -0.46
CA ARG A 345 -5.56 -2.15 -1.90
C ARG A 345 -4.94 -3.34 -2.60
N TYR A 346 -3.93 -3.96 -2.00
CA TYR A 346 -3.33 -5.19 -2.54
C TYR A 346 -4.33 -6.36 -2.53
N ALA A 347 -5.07 -6.54 -1.44
CA ALA A 347 -6.03 -7.64 -1.27
C ALA A 347 -7.22 -7.59 -2.25
N ARG A 348 -7.49 -6.45 -2.92
CA ARG A 348 -8.53 -6.34 -3.97
C ARG A 348 -8.38 -7.39 -5.07
N ARG A 349 -7.16 -7.88 -5.31
CA ARG A 349 -6.87 -8.97 -6.28
C ARG A 349 -7.60 -10.28 -5.98
N TYR A 350 -8.06 -10.48 -4.75
CA TYR A 350 -8.79 -11.67 -4.33
C TYR A 350 -10.31 -11.52 -4.51
N GLU A 351 -10.77 -10.35 -4.97
CA GLU A 351 -12.18 -10.07 -5.28
C GLU A 351 -13.16 -10.25 -4.11
N ASN A 352 -12.64 -10.25 -2.89
CA ASN A 352 -13.43 -10.30 -1.67
C ASN A 352 -13.92 -8.91 -1.23
N PRO A 353 -15.04 -8.84 -0.49
CA PRO A 353 -15.46 -7.61 0.17
C PRO A 353 -14.40 -7.16 1.17
N LEU A 354 -14.00 -5.89 1.11
CA LEU A 354 -12.96 -5.31 1.98
C LEU A 354 -13.49 -4.10 2.73
N VAL A 355 -13.05 -3.94 3.97
CA VAL A 355 -13.41 -2.83 4.85
C VAL A 355 -12.16 -2.25 5.50
N HIS A 356 -11.98 -0.94 5.40
CA HIS A 356 -10.93 -0.22 6.12
C HIS A 356 -11.49 0.21 7.48
N GLY A 357 -11.08 -0.48 8.55
CA GLY A 357 -11.70 -0.34 9.86
C GLY A 357 -10.78 -0.77 11.00
N SER A 358 -11.21 -0.48 12.23
CA SER A 358 -10.47 -0.79 13.45
C SER A 358 -11.03 -2.03 14.12
N ILE A 359 -10.16 -2.87 14.69
CA ILE A 359 -10.57 -4.00 15.51
C ILE A 359 -11.31 -3.57 16.79
N PHE A 360 -11.04 -2.35 17.28
CA PHE A 360 -11.68 -1.76 18.46
C PHE A 360 -13.15 -1.37 18.23
N GLU A 361 -13.56 -1.21 16.97
CA GLU A 361 -14.93 -0.84 16.60
C GLU A 361 -15.25 -1.43 15.23
N LEU A 362 -15.64 -2.71 15.21
CA LEU A 362 -15.94 -3.44 14.00
C LEU A 362 -17.25 -2.91 13.37
N PRO A 363 -17.26 -2.46 12.12
CA PRO A 363 -18.40 -1.82 11.46
C PRO A 363 -19.42 -2.85 10.93
N PHE A 364 -19.80 -3.80 11.78
CA PHE A 364 -20.74 -4.87 11.45
C PHE A 364 -21.85 -4.99 12.50
N LYS A 365 -23.01 -5.51 12.10
CA LYS A 365 -24.09 -5.89 13.02
C LYS A 365 -23.68 -7.06 13.90
N ASP A 366 -24.34 -7.18 15.03
CA ASP A 366 -24.17 -8.31 15.95
C ASP A 366 -24.51 -9.63 15.24
N ALA A 367 -23.78 -10.70 15.57
CA ALA A 367 -24.00 -12.05 15.02
C ALA A 367 -24.05 -12.11 13.48
N SER A 368 -23.26 -11.28 12.79
CA SER A 368 -23.20 -11.26 11.32
C SER A 368 -22.46 -12.46 10.72
N PHE A 369 -21.53 -13.06 11.48
CA PHE A 369 -20.59 -14.07 10.98
C PHE A 369 -20.70 -15.38 11.74
N ASP A 370 -20.59 -16.49 11.01
CA ASP A 370 -20.51 -17.85 11.58
C ASP A 370 -19.05 -18.27 11.87
N CYS A 371 -18.09 -17.56 11.29
CA CYS A 371 -16.68 -17.66 11.61
C CYS A 371 -15.98 -16.30 11.60
N VAL A 372 -15.15 -16.04 12.61
CA VAL A 372 -14.26 -14.87 12.67
C VAL A 372 -12.83 -15.37 12.78
N ILE A 373 -11.95 -14.89 11.91
CA ILE A 373 -10.51 -15.09 11.94
C ILE A 373 -9.88 -13.80 12.48
N CYS A 374 -9.00 -13.93 13.46
CA CYS A 374 -8.17 -12.85 13.98
C CYS A 374 -6.79 -13.47 14.24
N SER A 375 -5.89 -13.39 13.26
CA SER A 375 -4.58 -14.04 13.33
C SER A 375 -3.48 -13.00 13.22
N GLU A 376 -2.67 -12.91 14.26
CA GLU A 376 -1.50 -12.04 14.36
C GLU A 376 -1.89 -10.55 14.32
N VAL A 377 -2.74 -10.17 15.28
CA VAL A 377 -3.35 -8.84 15.41
C VAL A 377 -3.35 -8.38 16.86
N ILE A 378 -3.81 -9.24 17.77
CA ILE A 378 -4.04 -8.88 19.18
C ILE A 378 -2.77 -8.52 19.95
N GLU A 379 -1.61 -8.98 19.47
CA GLU A 379 -0.28 -8.67 19.99
C GLU A 379 0.23 -7.28 19.56
N HIS A 380 -0.32 -6.73 18.47
CA HIS A 380 0.05 -5.43 17.90
C HIS A 380 -0.81 -4.28 18.44
N VAL A 381 -1.81 -4.58 19.27
CA VAL A 381 -2.74 -3.60 19.83
C VAL A 381 -2.65 -3.57 21.36
N PRO A 382 -2.99 -2.44 22.01
CA PRO A 382 -3.09 -2.37 23.45
C PRO A 382 -3.96 -3.48 24.04
N ALA A 383 -3.55 -3.99 25.20
CA ALA A 383 -4.28 -4.99 25.94
C ALA A 383 -5.63 -4.41 26.42
N ASP A 384 -6.69 -4.65 25.65
CA ASP A 384 -8.01 -4.03 25.83
C ASP A 384 -9.15 -5.04 25.64
N GLU A 385 -10.12 -5.04 26.56
CA GLU A 385 -11.28 -5.94 26.51
C GLU A 385 -12.23 -5.67 25.34
N THR A 386 -12.22 -4.44 24.81
CA THR A 386 -13.06 -4.04 23.67
C THR A 386 -12.76 -4.86 22.43
N VAL A 387 -11.50 -5.22 22.19
CA VAL A 387 -11.07 -6.08 21.07
C VAL A 387 -11.79 -7.42 21.11
N PHE A 388 -11.74 -8.11 22.26
CA PHE A 388 -12.41 -9.41 22.43
C PHE A 388 -13.93 -9.27 22.41
N SER A 389 -14.45 -8.18 22.98
CA SER A 389 -15.89 -7.89 22.99
C SER A 389 -16.44 -7.67 21.58
N GLU A 390 -15.70 -6.97 20.71
CA GLU A 390 -16.11 -6.78 19.31
C GLU A 390 -16.03 -8.08 18.50
N LEU A 391 -14.95 -8.87 18.66
CA LEU A 391 -14.81 -10.18 18.02
C LEU A 391 -15.97 -11.12 18.41
N GLU A 392 -16.31 -11.15 19.70
CA GLU A 392 -17.45 -11.91 20.20
C GLU A 392 -18.77 -11.35 19.69
N ARG A 393 -18.96 -10.03 19.66
CA ARG A 393 -20.23 -9.40 19.27
C ARG A 393 -20.62 -9.74 17.84
N VAL A 394 -19.68 -9.65 16.91
CA VAL A 394 -19.94 -9.91 15.48
C VAL A 394 -20.09 -11.41 15.17
N LEU A 395 -19.60 -12.29 16.05
CA LEU A 395 -19.72 -13.73 15.96
C LEU A 395 -21.09 -14.21 16.49
N GLU A 396 -21.77 -15.04 15.72
CA GLU A 396 -23.06 -15.60 16.15
C GLU A 396 -22.92 -16.62 17.30
N PRO A 397 -23.97 -16.88 18.09
CA PRO A 397 -23.96 -17.97 19.07
C PRO A 397 -23.69 -19.32 18.39
N GLY A 398 -22.73 -20.09 18.90
CA GLY A 398 -22.24 -21.27 18.21
C GLY A 398 -21.34 -20.96 17.00
N GLY A 399 -20.96 -19.72 16.74
CA GLY A 399 -19.94 -19.41 15.75
C GLY A 399 -18.53 -19.86 16.20
N ARG A 400 -17.59 -19.94 15.26
CA ARG A 400 -16.18 -20.23 15.52
C ARG A 400 -15.31 -18.97 15.47
N LEU A 401 -14.52 -18.74 16.52
CA LEU A 401 -13.41 -17.78 16.51
C LEU A 401 -12.09 -18.53 16.29
N ILE A 402 -11.33 -18.12 15.28
CA ILE A 402 -9.96 -18.59 15.04
C ILE A 402 -9.01 -17.47 15.46
N LEU A 403 -8.26 -17.68 16.54
CA LEU A 403 -7.41 -16.65 17.15
C LEU A 403 -5.93 -17.08 17.11
N GLY A 404 -5.11 -16.34 16.36
CA GLY A 404 -3.67 -16.60 16.24
C GLY A 404 -2.83 -15.51 16.92
N THR A 405 -1.81 -15.90 17.67
CA THR A 405 -0.83 -15.00 18.30
C THR A 405 0.44 -15.79 18.66
N PRO A 406 1.60 -15.15 18.80
CA PRO A 406 2.78 -15.79 19.38
C PRO A 406 2.55 -16.24 20.83
N ASP A 407 3.17 -17.35 21.20
CA ASP A 407 3.17 -17.95 22.53
C ASP A 407 4.42 -17.48 23.31
N TYR A 408 4.23 -16.47 24.16
CA TYR A 408 5.30 -15.83 24.93
C TYR A 408 5.77 -16.62 26.15
N ASP A 409 5.11 -17.72 26.50
CA ASP A 409 5.55 -18.63 27.57
C ASP A 409 6.62 -19.61 27.07
N ARG A 410 6.81 -19.75 25.75
CA ARG A 410 7.80 -20.68 25.16
C ARG A 410 9.16 -20.04 24.92
N TRP A 411 10.21 -20.70 25.41
CA TRP A 411 11.61 -20.28 25.21
C TRP A 411 12.00 -20.16 23.73
N ARG A 412 11.41 -20.99 22.86
CA ARG A 412 11.71 -21.00 21.41
C ARG A 412 11.33 -19.69 20.74
N TRP A 413 10.24 -19.03 21.18
CA TRP A 413 9.87 -17.72 20.67
C TRP A 413 10.90 -16.67 21.04
N ARG A 414 11.34 -16.62 22.31
CA ARG A 414 12.39 -15.69 22.79
C ARG A 414 13.72 -15.89 22.05
N ALA A 415 14.08 -17.13 21.74
CA ALA A 415 15.26 -17.44 20.95
C ALA A 415 15.10 -17.01 19.48
N LEU A 416 13.92 -17.23 18.88
CA LEU A 416 13.60 -16.83 17.52
C LEU A 416 13.58 -15.30 17.38
N GLU A 417 12.94 -14.61 18.31
CA GLU A 417 12.86 -13.14 18.43
C GLU A 417 14.27 -12.52 18.51
N TRP A 418 15.15 -13.09 19.34
CA TRP A 418 16.55 -12.67 19.43
C TRP A 418 17.32 -12.87 18.11
N VAL A 419 17.13 -14.01 17.44
CA VAL A 419 17.78 -14.28 16.13
C VAL A 419 17.23 -13.33 15.06
N TYR A 420 15.91 -13.13 14.99
CA TYR A 420 15.26 -12.24 14.02
C TYR A 420 15.63 -10.77 14.24
N GLY A 421 15.67 -10.30 15.49
CA GLY A 421 16.08 -8.93 15.83
C GLY A 421 17.53 -8.63 15.43
N LYS A 422 18.42 -9.64 15.40
CA LYS A 422 19.80 -9.46 14.90
C LYS A 422 19.95 -9.51 13.39
N VAL A 423 19.06 -10.23 12.69
CA VAL A 423 19.14 -10.42 11.23
C VAL A 423 18.29 -9.40 10.45
N SER A 424 17.24 -8.85 11.07
CA SER A 424 16.35 -7.84 10.50
C SER A 424 15.89 -6.86 11.59
N PRO A 425 16.76 -5.93 12.04
CA PRO A 425 16.36 -4.89 13.01
C PRO A 425 15.19 -4.06 12.47
N GLY A 426 14.09 -3.94 13.22
CA GLY A 426 12.80 -3.40 12.77
C GLY A 426 11.85 -4.42 12.14
N GLY A 427 11.99 -5.71 12.48
CA GLY A 427 11.09 -6.79 12.05
C GLY A 427 9.96 -7.06 13.08
N TYR A 428 9.16 -8.12 12.83
CA TYR A 428 7.98 -8.52 13.63
C TYR A 428 8.10 -8.35 15.16
N ALA A 429 9.28 -8.63 15.73
CA ALA A 429 9.55 -8.55 17.17
C ALA A 429 9.39 -7.15 17.80
N ASP A 430 9.69 -6.08 17.05
CA ASP A 430 9.73 -4.72 17.61
C ASP A 430 8.31 -4.08 17.71
N GLU A 431 7.27 -4.77 17.22
CA GLU A 431 5.90 -4.24 17.13
C GLU A 431 4.88 -4.96 18.04
N HIS A 432 5.28 -6.02 18.73
CA HIS A 432 4.39 -6.73 19.64
C HIS A 432 4.38 -6.01 20.98
N ILE A 433 3.33 -5.23 21.22
CA ILE A 433 3.17 -4.43 22.44
C ILE A 433 2.41 -5.18 23.54
N THR A 434 1.70 -6.25 23.18
CA THR A 434 0.96 -7.09 24.12
C THR A 434 1.41 -8.55 24.00
N HIS A 435 1.61 -9.20 25.14
CA HIS A 435 2.18 -10.54 25.22
C HIS A 435 1.19 -11.54 25.81
N TYR A 436 0.93 -12.63 25.10
CA TYR A 436 -0.02 -13.67 25.52
C TYR A 436 0.67 -15.01 25.74
N GLY A 437 0.28 -15.68 26.82
CA GLY A 437 0.62 -17.06 27.16
C GLY A 437 -0.58 -17.97 26.94
N ARG A 438 -0.34 -19.23 26.57
CA ARG A 438 -1.41 -20.16 26.21
C ARG A 438 -2.43 -20.35 27.33
N GLU A 439 -1.96 -20.59 28.56
CA GLU A 439 -2.84 -20.93 29.69
C GLU A 439 -3.73 -19.76 30.08
N ASN A 440 -3.14 -18.57 30.19
CA ASN A 440 -3.86 -17.36 30.58
C ASN A 440 -4.82 -16.88 29.48
N LEU A 441 -4.43 -16.94 28.20
CA LEU A 441 -5.33 -16.60 27.10
C LEU A 441 -6.51 -17.58 27.01
N ALA A 442 -6.26 -18.88 27.19
CA ALA A 442 -7.33 -19.88 27.24
C ALA A 442 -8.30 -19.60 28.40
N ALA A 443 -7.77 -19.38 29.61
CA ALA A 443 -8.59 -19.09 30.79
C ALA A 443 -9.41 -17.81 30.63
N TYR A 444 -8.80 -16.76 30.08
CA TYR A 444 -9.48 -15.50 29.79
C TYR A 444 -10.65 -15.69 28.81
N LEU A 445 -10.42 -16.37 27.68
CA LEU A 445 -11.46 -16.61 26.67
C LEU A 445 -12.57 -17.53 27.22
N GLN A 446 -12.22 -18.54 28.02
CA GLN A 446 -13.19 -19.41 28.70
C GLN A 446 -14.07 -18.64 29.68
N ALA A 447 -13.49 -17.72 30.46
CA ALA A 447 -14.23 -16.81 31.34
C ALA A 447 -15.16 -15.85 30.58
N ARG A 448 -15.07 -15.77 29.24
CA ARG A 448 -15.97 -14.99 28.38
C ARG A 448 -17.01 -15.85 27.64
N GLY A 449 -17.11 -17.13 27.99
CA GLY A 449 -18.07 -18.05 27.37
C GLY A 449 -17.59 -18.64 26.05
N MET A 450 -16.29 -18.69 25.82
CA MET A 450 -15.69 -19.40 24.67
C MET A 450 -15.19 -20.78 25.09
N THR A 451 -15.55 -21.82 24.32
CA THR A 451 -15.01 -23.16 24.50
C THR A 451 -13.82 -23.38 23.57
N VAL A 452 -12.65 -23.70 24.11
CA VAL A 452 -11.47 -24.05 23.31
C VAL A 452 -11.67 -25.46 22.72
N GLU A 453 -11.81 -25.55 21.39
CA GLU A 453 -11.92 -26.83 20.66
C GLU A 453 -10.54 -27.44 20.37
N SER A 454 -9.59 -26.60 19.95
CA SER A 454 -8.20 -27.02 19.67
C SER A 454 -7.23 -25.85 19.78
N VAL A 455 -5.94 -26.17 19.95
CA VAL A 455 -4.83 -25.22 19.85
C VAL A 455 -3.74 -25.85 18.99
N ASP A 456 -3.57 -25.32 17.79
CA ASP A 456 -2.51 -25.71 16.86
C ASP A 456 -1.29 -24.81 17.03
N TYR A 457 -0.12 -25.26 16.54
CA TYR A 457 1.10 -24.46 16.55
C TYR A 457 1.76 -24.37 15.17
N VAL A 458 2.27 -23.18 14.85
CA VAL A 458 3.18 -22.94 13.74
C VAL A 458 4.58 -22.74 14.30
N GLY A 459 5.55 -23.52 13.79
CA GLY A 459 6.95 -23.47 14.26
C GLY A 459 7.15 -23.80 15.75
N GLY A 460 6.12 -24.23 16.46
CA GLY A 460 6.14 -24.49 17.90
C GLY A 460 6.11 -23.23 18.78
N SER A 461 5.79 -22.06 18.21
CA SER A 461 5.82 -20.77 18.89
C SER A 461 4.74 -19.77 18.50
N GLU A 462 4.09 -19.89 17.34
CA GLU A 462 2.79 -19.24 17.10
C GLU A 462 1.70 -20.23 17.45
N MET A 463 0.75 -19.82 18.30
CA MET A 463 -0.39 -20.63 18.70
C MET A 463 -1.66 -20.14 17.99
N ILE A 464 -2.44 -21.08 17.47
CA ILE A 464 -3.71 -20.82 16.77
C ILE A 464 -4.83 -21.56 17.50
N PHE A 465 -5.68 -20.81 18.18
CA PHE A 465 -6.86 -21.34 18.87
C PHE A 465 -8.02 -21.50 17.90
N SER A 466 -8.73 -22.62 18.00
CA SER A 466 -10.11 -22.78 17.52
C SER A 466 -11.04 -22.71 18.72
N LEU A 467 -11.91 -21.71 18.76
CA LEU A 467 -12.83 -21.46 19.86
C LEU A 467 -14.28 -21.47 19.36
N ARG A 468 -15.19 -22.04 20.15
CA ARG A 468 -16.63 -22.04 19.90
C ARG A 468 -17.33 -21.09 20.87
N LYS A 469 -18.14 -20.16 20.37
CA LYS A 469 -18.94 -19.28 21.22
C LYS A 469 -20.13 -20.02 21.83
N SER A 470 -20.32 -19.90 23.15
CA SER A 470 -21.46 -20.53 23.85
C SER A 470 -22.81 -20.09 23.28
N ILE A 471 -23.76 -21.03 23.26
CA ILE A 471 -25.15 -20.80 22.84
C ILE A 471 -25.98 -20.19 24.00
N SER A 472 -25.62 -20.47 25.26
CA SER A 472 -26.29 -19.93 26.45
C SER A 472 -25.56 -18.71 27.02
N ARG A 473 -26.32 -17.66 27.37
CA ARG A 473 -25.84 -16.53 28.18
C ARG A 473 -25.85 -16.92 29.66
N GLU A 474 -25.01 -17.86 30.08
CA GLU A 474 -24.67 -17.92 31.50
C GLU A 474 -23.60 -16.87 31.77
N ARG A 475 -23.88 -15.95 32.70
CA ARG A 475 -22.89 -14.96 33.15
C ARG A 475 -21.73 -15.71 33.78
N SER A 476 -20.60 -15.73 33.08
CA SER A 476 -19.34 -16.21 33.60
C SER A 476 -18.77 -15.23 34.64
N ALA A 477 -18.03 -15.79 35.61
CA ALA A 477 -17.38 -15.12 36.73
C ALA A 477 -16.58 -13.87 36.30
N PRO A 478 -16.31 -12.89 37.19
CA PRO A 478 -15.51 -11.71 36.85
C PRO A 478 -14.20 -12.15 36.19
N GLY A 479 -14.04 -11.76 34.92
CA GLY A 479 -12.90 -12.15 34.10
C GLY A 479 -11.59 -11.63 34.70
N LEU A 480 -10.51 -12.36 34.45
CA LEU A 480 -9.17 -11.83 34.66
C LEU A 480 -9.03 -10.55 33.82
N PRO A 481 -8.66 -9.39 34.41
CA PRO A 481 -8.52 -8.17 33.62
C PRO A 481 -7.37 -8.35 32.62
N VAL A 482 -7.59 -7.90 31.37
CA VAL A 482 -6.59 -7.97 30.28
C VAL A 482 -5.30 -7.19 30.60
N THR A 483 -5.35 -6.31 31.61
CA THR A 483 -4.29 -5.35 31.98
C THR A 483 -2.97 -5.98 32.43
N ALA A 484 -2.96 -7.24 32.86
CA ALA A 484 -1.73 -8.02 32.94
C ALA A 484 -1.63 -8.81 31.65
N GLY A 485 -0.90 -8.28 30.64
CA GLY A 485 -0.62 -9.02 29.40
C GLY A 485 -0.37 -10.47 29.77
N LEU A 486 -1.25 -11.35 29.29
CA LEU A 486 -1.60 -12.65 29.88
C LEU A 486 -0.42 -13.64 29.90
N ARG A 487 0.67 -13.29 30.58
CA ARG A 487 1.90 -14.07 30.74
C ARG A 487 1.90 -14.73 32.10
N THR A 488 2.47 -15.91 32.18
CA THR A 488 2.79 -16.50 33.48
C THR A 488 3.97 -15.73 34.08
N ASP A 489 3.74 -14.99 35.17
CA ASP A 489 4.82 -14.41 35.98
C ASP A 489 5.61 -15.56 36.64
N ARG A 490 6.56 -16.16 35.92
CA ARG A 490 7.65 -16.89 36.58
C ARG A 490 8.72 -15.89 36.96
N ARG A 491 8.63 -15.35 38.19
CA ARG A 491 9.79 -14.75 38.85
C ARG A 491 10.95 -15.76 38.77
N PRO A 492 12.14 -15.37 38.29
CA PRO A 492 13.31 -16.22 38.46
C PRO A 492 13.63 -16.27 39.95
N SER A 493 13.55 -17.45 40.54
CA SER A 493 14.18 -17.78 41.82
C SER A 493 15.69 -17.90 41.64
#